data_AF-A0A9X3SZA5-F1
#
_entry.id   AF-A0A9X3SZA5-F1
#
_cell.length_a   1.000
_cell.length_b   1.000
_cell.length_c   1.000
_cell.angle_alpha   90.00
_cell.angle_beta   90.00
_cell.angle_gamma   90.00
#
_symmetry.space_group_name_H-M   'P 1'
#
loop_
_entity.id
_entity.type
_entity.pdbx_description
1 polymer ?
#
loop_
_entity_poly.entity_id
_entity_poly.type
_entity_poly.pdbx_seq_one_letter_code
_entity_poly.pdbx_strand_id
1 'polypeptide(L)'
;METAVNRQTQKQEFHIAVLMFLFFFLVIAVFQLLKPLKSGLFVEVYGADVELYAKLSNILLAAAGVAVFSLLHSTLPRQRIIYVLSTFFMGSFLFLASAITTPSPALVWGFYLLGDLEATIMVAAFWAYLTDIANSLQAKRL
;
A
#
# COMPACT_ATOMS: atom_id res chain seq x y z
N MET A 1 12.94 40.54 2.20
CA MET A 1 11.70 39.73 2.33
C MET A 1 11.83 38.37 1.64
N GLU A 2 12.60 38.22 0.55
CA GLU A 2 12.89 36.92 -0.11
C GLU A 2 13.52 35.85 0.79
N THR A 3 14.39 36.23 1.73
CA THR A 3 15.11 35.27 2.59
C THR A 3 14.22 34.59 3.65
N ALA A 4 13.10 35.21 4.04
CA ALA A 4 12.15 34.63 5.00
C ALA A 4 11.21 33.62 4.33
N VAL A 5 10.77 33.91 3.09
CA VAL A 5 9.91 33.03 2.28
C VAL A 5 10.64 31.72 1.95
N ASN A 6 11.93 31.79 1.59
CA ASN A 6 12.74 30.63 1.23
C ASN A 6 12.98 29.65 2.40
N ARG A 7 12.97 30.14 3.65
CA ARG A 7 13.16 29.31 4.84
C ARG A 7 11.89 28.55 5.24
N GLN A 8 10.71 29.11 4.95
CA GLN A 8 9.42 28.45 5.18
C GLN A 8 9.17 27.32 4.18
N THR A 9 9.49 27.52 2.91
CA THR A 9 9.40 26.47 1.87
C THR A 9 10.33 25.29 2.19
N GLN A 10 11.57 25.55 2.60
CA GLN A 10 12.54 24.49 2.91
C GLN A 10 12.14 23.62 4.12
N LYS A 11 11.57 24.23 5.17
CA LYS A 11 11.03 23.48 6.33
C LYS A 11 9.81 22.65 5.94
N GLN A 12 8.95 23.17 5.06
CA GLN A 12 7.77 22.46 4.58
C GLN A 12 8.14 21.28 3.68
N GLU A 13 9.12 21.44 2.80
CA GLU A 13 9.69 20.36 1.98
C GLU A 13 10.28 19.25 2.84
N PHE A 14 11.06 19.59 3.87
CA PHE A 14 11.61 18.60 4.81
C PHE A 14 10.51 17.83 5.55
N HIS A 15 9.47 18.54 6.02
CA HIS A 15 8.35 17.90 6.72
C HIS A 15 7.60 16.91 5.79
N ILE A 16 7.34 17.29 4.54
CA ILE A 16 6.71 16.42 3.54
C ILE A 16 7.60 15.21 3.23
N ALA A 17 8.92 15.42 3.08
CA ALA A 17 9.86 14.33 2.84
C ALA A 17 9.90 13.32 3.99
N VAL A 18 9.89 13.78 5.24
CA VAL A 18 9.83 12.91 6.42
C VAL A 18 8.52 12.13 6.46
N LEU A 19 7.38 12.76 6.17
CA LEU A 19 6.08 12.08 6.11
C LEU A 19 6.05 11.00 5.02
N MET A 20 6.58 11.30 3.83
CA MET A 20 6.68 10.35 2.72
C MET A 20 7.61 9.19 3.02
N PHE A 21 8.76 9.47 3.65
CA PHE A 21 9.67 8.45 4.13
C PHE A 21 8.98 7.53 5.14
N LEU A 22 8.32 8.10 6.15
CA LEU A 22 7.67 7.33 7.20
C LEU A 22 6.50 6.49 6.65
N PHE A 23 5.71 7.05 5.72
CA PHE A 23 4.66 6.31 5.03
C PHE A 23 5.22 5.12 4.25
N PHE A 24 6.21 5.34 3.38
CA PHE A 24 6.80 4.27 2.58
C PHE A 24 7.51 3.22 3.43
N PHE A 25 8.24 3.67 4.48
CA PHE A 25 8.87 2.79 5.45
C PHE A 25 7.85 1.88 6.13
N LEU A 26 6.70 2.42 6.56
CA LEU A 26 5.66 1.64 7.21
C LEU A 26 5.05 0.60 6.27
N VAL A 27 4.76 0.98 5.01
CA VAL A 27 4.25 0.06 3.98
C VAL A 27 5.23 -1.09 3.75
N ILE A 28 6.51 -0.80 3.57
CA ILE A 28 7.52 -1.85 3.38
C ILE A 28 7.70 -2.70 4.64
N ALA A 29 7.65 -2.11 5.84
CA ALA A 29 7.72 -2.86 7.08
C ALA A 29 6.56 -3.86 7.22
N VAL A 30 5.33 -3.43 6.91
CA VAL A 30 4.14 -4.31 6.88
C VAL A 30 4.34 -5.42 5.85
N PHE A 31 4.76 -5.08 4.63
CA PHE A 31 5.01 -6.08 3.58
C PHE A 31 6.04 -7.13 4.00
N GLN A 32 7.15 -6.70 4.61
CA GLN A 32 8.20 -7.60 5.08
C GLN A 32 7.75 -8.48 6.25
N LEU A 33 6.86 -7.98 7.11
CA LEU A 33 6.25 -8.78 8.19
C LEU A 33 5.24 -9.80 7.66
N LEU A 34 4.44 -9.41 6.66
CA LEU A 34 3.44 -10.27 6.05
C LEU A 34 4.07 -11.43 5.29
N LYS A 35 5.24 -11.24 4.68
CA LYS A 35 5.95 -12.27 3.91
C LYS A 35 6.15 -13.60 4.65
N PRO A 36 6.81 -13.64 5.83
CA PRO A 36 6.98 -14.87 6.59
C PRO A 36 5.66 -15.42 7.15
N LEU A 37 4.73 -14.54 7.53
CA LEU A 37 3.41 -14.96 8.04
C LEU A 37 2.63 -15.73 6.96
N LYS A 38 2.60 -15.21 5.73
CA LYS A 38 1.95 -15.85 4.59
C LYS A 38 2.60 -17.18 4.25
N SER A 39 3.94 -17.24 4.15
CA SER A 39 4.59 -18.49 3.78
C SER A 39 4.45 -19.56 4.87
N GLY A 40 4.47 -19.17 6.15
CA GLY A 40 4.22 -20.08 7.27
C GLY A 40 2.84 -20.73 7.19
N LEU A 41 1.78 -19.91 7.06
CA LEU A 41 0.40 -20.39 6.94
C LEU A 41 0.15 -21.22 5.67
N PHE A 42 0.75 -20.84 4.55
CA PHE A 42 0.49 -21.51 3.27
C PHE A 42 1.16 -22.90 3.20
N VAL A 43 2.39 -23.02 3.72
CA VAL A 43 3.13 -24.29 3.76
C VAL A 43 2.44 -25.30 4.69
N GLU A 44 1.89 -24.83 5.81
CA GLU A 44 1.16 -25.71 6.76
C GLU A 44 -0.09 -26.34 6.14
N VAL A 45 -0.79 -25.61 5.25
CA VAL A 45 -2.12 -26.02 4.77
C VAL A 45 -2.10 -26.68 3.38
N TYR A 46 -1.24 -26.26 2.45
CA TYR A 46 -1.42 -26.61 1.03
C TYR A 46 -0.23 -27.29 0.31
N GLY A 47 0.98 -27.26 0.88
CA GLY A 47 2.17 -27.80 0.20
C GLY A 47 2.58 -27.01 -1.06
N ALA A 48 3.63 -27.46 -1.74
CA ALA A 48 4.33 -26.70 -2.81
C ALA A 48 3.52 -26.50 -4.10
N ASP A 49 2.62 -27.43 -4.43
CA ASP A 49 1.91 -27.42 -5.73
C ASP A 49 0.90 -26.26 -5.87
N VAL A 50 0.40 -25.74 -4.74
CA VAL A 50 -0.59 -24.67 -4.71
C VAL A 50 0.04 -23.28 -4.77
N GLU A 51 1.34 -23.18 -4.51
CA GLU A 51 2.07 -21.91 -4.54
C GLU A 51 2.05 -21.28 -5.95
N LEU A 52 2.09 -22.09 -7.00
CA LEU A 52 2.02 -21.60 -8.39
C LEU A 52 0.66 -20.95 -8.68
N TYR A 53 -0.43 -21.59 -8.25
CA TYR A 53 -1.78 -21.05 -8.39
C TYR A 53 -1.97 -19.78 -7.57
N ALA A 54 -1.35 -19.69 -6.39
CA ALA A 54 -1.34 -18.48 -5.57
C ALA A 54 -0.65 -17.32 -6.29
N LYS A 55 0.53 -17.56 -6.90
CA LYS A 55 1.25 -16.55 -7.69
C LYS A 55 0.44 -16.06 -8.89
N LEU A 56 -0.18 -16.96 -9.64
CA LEU A 56 -1.04 -16.58 -10.78
C LEU A 56 -2.24 -15.75 -10.34
N SER A 57 -2.91 -16.16 -9.26
CA SER A 57 -4.05 -15.43 -8.69
C SER A 57 -3.64 -14.03 -8.24
N ASN A 58 -2.42 -13.90 -7.70
CA ASN A 58 -1.89 -12.63 -7.26
C ASN A 58 -1.62 -11.65 -8.42
N ILE A 59 -1.14 -12.13 -9.56
CA ILE A 59 -0.95 -11.30 -10.76
C ILE A 59 -2.29 -10.72 -11.22
N LEU A 60 -3.33 -11.55 -11.29
CA LEU A 60 -4.68 -11.12 -11.67
C LEU A 60 -5.24 -10.10 -10.68
N LEU A 61 -5.07 -10.36 -9.38
CA LEU A 61 -5.55 -9.47 -8.34
C LEU A 61 -4.79 -8.14 -8.31
N ALA A 62 -3.47 -8.16 -8.52
CA ALA A 62 -2.67 -6.95 -8.65
C ALA A 62 -3.13 -6.09 -9.83
N ALA A 63 -3.38 -6.70 -10.99
CA ALA A 63 -3.91 -5.99 -12.15
C ALA A 63 -5.28 -5.36 -11.86
N ALA A 64 -6.20 -6.10 -11.24
CA ALA A 64 -7.50 -5.59 -10.82
C ALA A 64 -7.35 -4.45 -9.79
N GLY A 65 -6.46 -4.61 -8.82
CA GLY A 65 -6.16 -3.63 -7.79
C GLY A 65 -5.64 -2.31 -8.36
N VAL A 66 -4.72 -2.38 -9.32
CA VAL A 66 -4.21 -1.19 -10.02
C VAL A 66 -5.32 -0.51 -10.80
N ALA A 67 -6.18 -1.26 -11.50
CA ALA A 67 -7.33 -0.69 -12.21
C ALA A 67 -8.29 0.04 -11.25
N VAL A 68 -8.63 -0.60 -10.12
CA VAL A 68 -9.44 0.02 -9.06
C VAL A 68 -8.76 1.28 -8.52
N PHE A 69 -7.45 1.23 -8.24
CA PHE A 69 -6.68 2.38 -7.80
C PHE A 69 -6.74 3.52 -8.82
N SER A 70 -6.56 3.25 -10.11
CA SER A 70 -6.66 4.26 -11.17
C SER A 70 -8.05 4.91 -11.21
N LEU A 71 -9.12 4.12 -11.05
CA LEU A 71 -10.49 4.64 -10.98
C LEU A 71 -10.71 5.51 -9.75
N LEU A 72 -10.25 5.06 -8.57
CA LEU A 72 -10.31 5.85 -7.33
C LEU A 72 -9.51 7.15 -7.46
N HIS A 73 -8.34 7.09 -8.09
CA HIS A 73 -7.49 8.25 -8.34
C HIS A 73 -8.14 9.29 -9.25
N SER A 74 -8.97 8.85 -10.19
CA SER A 74 -9.72 9.75 -11.06
C SER A 74 -10.95 10.38 -10.41
N THR A 75 -11.49 9.78 -9.34
CA THR A 75 -12.80 10.16 -8.75
C THR A 75 -12.70 10.82 -7.39
N LEU A 76 -11.66 10.50 -6.60
CA LEU A 76 -11.50 11.00 -5.23
C LEU A 76 -10.40 12.07 -5.14
N PRO A 77 -10.55 13.07 -4.25
CA PRO A 77 -9.47 13.99 -3.97
C PRO A 77 -8.28 13.24 -3.35
N ARG A 78 -7.07 13.52 -3.86
CA ARG A 78 -5.81 12.78 -3.62
C ARG A 78 -5.56 12.44 -2.15
N GLN A 79 -5.81 13.40 -1.27
CA GLN A 79 -5.58 13.27 0.17
C GLN A 79 -6.50 12.23 0.83
N ARG A 80 -7.72 12.03 0.30
CA ARG A 80 -8.67 11.04 0.83
C ARG A 80 -8.32 9.61 0.44
N ILE A 81 -7.63 9.40 -0.67
CA ILE A 81 -7.31 8.06 -1.19
C ILE A 81 -6.43 7.29 -0.19
N ILE A 82 -5.40 7.94 0.36
CA ILE A 82 -4.50 7.30 1.34
C ILE A 82 -5.27 6.88 2.58
N TYR A 83 -6.18 7.73 3.09
CA TYR A 83 -7.01 7.39 4.26
C TYR A 83 -7.97 6.25 3.94
N VAL A 84 -8.65 6.29 2.79
CA VAL A 84 -9.58 5.22 2.37
C VAL A 84 -8.86 3.89 2.23
N LEU A 85 -7.71 3.86 1.54
CA LEU A 85 -6.92 2.64 1.38
C LEU A 85 -6.38 2.14 2.71
N SER A 86 -5.81 3.02 3.54
CA SER A 86 -5.28 2.65 4.86
C SER A 86 -6.36 2.07 5.76
N THR A 87 -7.54 2.71 5.83
CA THR A 87 -8.67 2.21 6.65
C THR A 87 -9.22 0.90 6.10
N PHE A 88 -9.33 0.75 4.77
CA PHE A 88 -9.76 -0.48 4.13
C PHE A 88 -8.81 -1.65 4.45
N PHE A 89 -7.50 -1.48 4.27
CA PHE A 89 -6.51 -2.52 4.55
C PHE A 89 -6.42 -2.82 6.04
N MET A 90 -6.42 -1.80 6.90
CA MET A 90 -6.43 -1.99 8.35
C MET A 90 -7.64 -2.80 8.81
N GLY A 91 -8.85 -2.45 8.34
CA GLY A 91 -10.07 -3.19 8.68
C GLY A 91 -10.03 -4.63 8.16
N SER A 92 -9.53 -4.82 6.93
CA SER A 92 -9.42 -6.16 6.31
C SER A 92 -8.41 -7.05 7.04
N PHE A 93 -7.26 -6.51 7.47
CA PHE A 93 -6.28 -7.26 8.26
C PHE A 93 -6.78 -7.57 9.67
N LEU A 94 -7.47 -6.63 10.34
CA LEU A 94 -8.07 -6.89 11.65
C LEU A 94 -9.14 -7.98 11.58
N PHE A 95 -9.98 -7.95 10.54
CA PHE A 95 -10.96 -8.99 10.28
C PHE A 95 -10.27 -10.35 10.09
N LEU A 96 -9.29 -10.44 9.19
CA LEU A 96 -8.55 -11.67 8.94
C LEU A 96 -7.83 -12.17 10.21
N ALA A 97 -7.19 -11.29 10.98
CA ALA A 97 -6.53 -11.64 12.23
C ALA A 97 -7.49 -12.24 13.27
N SER A 98 -8.74 -11.74 13.33
CA SER A 98 -9.75 -12.31 14.21
C SER A 98 -10.32 -13.65 13.70
N ALA A 99 -10.45 -13.79 12.37
CA ALA A 99 -11.08 -14.95 11.73
C ALA A 99 -10.12 -16.15 11.57
N ILE A 100 -8.81 -15.94 11.55
CA ILE A 100 -7.81 -16.99 11.27
C ILE A 100 -7.68 -18.04 12.38
N THR A 101 -8.34 -17.83 13.52
CA THR A 101 -8.48 -18.82 14.62
C THR A 101 -9.10 -20.14 14.15
N THR A 102 -9.88 -20.12 13.06
CA THR A 102 -10.32 -21.31 12.34
C THR A 102 -9.79 -21.25 10.91
N PRO A 103 -8.64 -21.88 10.60
CA PRO A 103 -8.02 -21.78 9.29
C PRO A 103 -8.89 -22.47 8.24
N SER A 104 -9.73 -21.68 7.56
CA SER A 104 -10.44 -22.12 6.36
C SER A 104 -9.62 -21.79 5.11
N PRO A 105 -9.72 -22.60 4.04
CA PRO A 105 -9.18 -22.30 2.71
C PRO A 105 -9.32 -20.83 2.30
N ALA A 106 -10.53 -20.30 2.35
CA ALA A 106 -10.83 -18.95 1.90
C ALA A 106 -10.09 -17.87 2.71
N LEU A 107 -9.88 -18.07 4.01
CA LEU A 107 -9.16 -17.12 4.86
C LEU A 107 -7.66 -17.13 4.58
N VAL A 108 -7.06 -18.30 4.35
CA VAL A 108 -5.64 -18.44 4.00
C VAL A 108 -5.37 -17.78 2.65
N TRP A 109 -6.21 -18.06 1.65
CA TRP A 109 -6.13 -17.44 0.33
C TRP A 109 -6.37 -15.93 0.39
N GLY A 110 -7.39 -15.50 1.14
CA GLY A 110 -7.68 -14.09 1.36
C GLY A 110 -6.51 -13.34 1.99
N PHE A 111 -5.88 -13.90 3.04
CA PHE A 111 -4.71 -13.31 3.68
C PHE A 111 -3.50 -13.21 2.76
N TYR A 112 -3.23 -14.27 1.98
CA TYR A 112 -2.14 -14.28 1.01
C TYR A 112 -2.32 -13.18 -0.03
N LEU A 113 -3.48 -13.19 -0.69
CA LEU A 113 -3.83 -12.29 -1.78
C LEU A 113 -3.94 -10.84 -1.34
N LEU A 114 -4.65 -10.58 -0.24
CA LEU A 114 -4.85 -9.24 0.28
C LEU A 114 -3.52 -8.60 0.68
N GLY A 115 -2.62 -9.37 1.29
CA GLY A 115 -1.37 -8.80 1.73
C GLY A 115 -0.40 -8.46 0.60
N ASP A 116 -0.51 -9.09 -0.57
CA ASP A 116 0.32 -8.72 -1.74
C ASP A 116 -0.33 -7.58 -2.54
N LEU A 117 -1.67 -7.57 -2.56
CA LEU A 117 -2.46 -6.48 -3.10
C LEU A 117 -2.18 -5.16 -2.35
N GLU A 118 -2.11 -5.21 -1.01
CA GLU A 118 -1.83 -4.05 -0.18
C GLU A 118 -0.50 -3.40 -0.55
N ALA A 119 0.58 -4.17 -0.56
CA ALA A 119 1.90 -3.65 -0.93
C ALA A 119 1.91 -3.07 -2.35
N THR A 120 1.26 -3.74 -3.30
CA THR A 120 1.18 -3.27 -4.70
C THR A 120 0.46 -1.92 -4.80
N ILE A 121 -0.73 -1.81 -4.20
CA ILE A 121 -1.55 -0.60 -4.27
C ILE A 121 -0.90 0.54 -3.48
N MET A 122 -0.35 0.28 -2.30
CA MET A 122 0.28 1.31 -1.47
C MET A 122 1.56 1.86 -2.09
N VAL A 123 2.36 1.01 -2.77
CA VAL A 123 3.52 1.46 -3.55
C VAL A 123 3.08 2.29 -4.77
N ALA A 124 2.03 1.89 -5.48
CA ALA A 124 1.49 2.69 -6.57
C ALA A 124 0.98 4.07 -6.08
N ALA A 125 0.27 4.09 -4.95
CA ALA A 125 -0.21 5.31 -4.32
C ALA A 125 0.93 6.22 -3.87
N PHE A 126 2.01 5.66 -3.33
CA PHE A 126 3.22 6.40 -2.97
C PHE A 126 3.79 7.13 -4.18
N TRP A 127 4.02 6.40 -5.28
CA TRP A 127 4.62 6.99 -6.49
C TRP A 127 3.72 8.05 -7.12
N ALA A 128 2.41 7.79 -7.19
CA ALA A 128 1.46 8.79 -7.68
C ALA A 128 1.54 10.09 -6.87
N TYR A 129 1.54 9.98 -5.53
CA TYR A 129 1.58 11.15 -4.65
C TYR A 129 2.94 11.87 -4.69
N LEU A 130 4.04 11.12 -4.79
CA LEU A 130 5.38 11.70 -4.91
C LEU A 130 5.52 12.51 -6.20
N THR A 131 5.09 11.96 -7.34
CA THR A 131 5.10 12.66 -8.63
C THR A 131 4.23 13.92 -8.60
N ASP A 132 3.06 13.84 -7.96
CA ASP A 132 2.17 14.97 -7.80
C ASP A 132 2.80 16.11 -6.98
N ILE A 133 3.47 15.79 -5.88
CA ILE A 133 4.20 16.79 -5.09
C ILE A 133 5.35 17.39 -5.90
N ALA A 134 6.15 16.55 -6.56
CA ALA A 134 7.30 17.00 -7.33
C ALA A 134 6.89 18.00 -8.42
N ASN A 135 5.81 17.71 -9.15
CA ASN A 135 5.26 18.61 -10.18
C ASN A 135 4.76 19.93 -9.57
N SER A 136 4.10 19.89 -8.41
CA SER A 136 3.60 21.10 -7.75
C SER A 136 4.72 22.03 -7.25
N LEU A 137 5.83 21.46 -6.77
CA LEU A 137 7.00 22.21 -6.32
C LEU A 137 7.78 22.82 -7.48
N GLN A 138 7.89 22.08 -8.60
CA GLN A 138 8.50 22.59 -9.83
C GLN A 138 7.69 23.77 -10.41
N ALA A 139 6.36 23.68 -10.39
CA ALA A 139 5.49 24.77 -10.85
C ALA A 139 5.61 26.05 -9.99
N LYS A 140 5.93 25.93 -8.69
CA LYS A 140 6.18 27.10 -7.81
C LYS A 140 7.56 27.75 -8.00
N ARG A 141 8.47 27.09 -8.71
CA ARG A 141 9.85 27.56 -8.95
C ARG A 141 10.02 28.28 -10.28
N LEU A 142 9.06 28.16 -11.20
CA LEU A 142 8.96 28.88 -12.47
C LEU A 142 8.14 30.15 -12.30
#